data_AF-A0A1E8Q3R7-F1
#
_entry.id   AF-A0A1E8Q3R7-F1
#
_cell.length_a   1.000
_cell.length_b   1.000
_cell.length_c   1.000
_cell.angle_alpha   90.00
_cell.angle_beta   90.00
_cell.angle_gamma   90.00
#
_symmetry.space_group_name_H-M   'P 1'
#
loop_
_entity.id
_entity.type
_entity.pdbx_description
1 polymer ?
#
loop_
_entity_poly.entity_id
_entity_poly.type
_entity_poly.pdbx_seq_one_letter_code
_entity_poly.pdbx_strand_id
1 'polypeptide(L)'
;MGDLPLRFDRLGTRLCGIGPFDVRYAEGGGRPVALGAWPVRYDGDRLASIGPFGARFEDGVLREIGPLLLRYDGEHHPVRVVCTDGRPGIDPGLTAVLFLVIHRREYRTDLWE
;
A
#
# COMPACT_ATOMS: atom_id res chain seq x y z
N MET A 1 13.13 -3.80 7.24
CA MET A 1 12.33 -4.17 6.04
C MET A 1 13.17 -5.19 5.28
N GLY A 2 12.56 -6.27 4.80
CA GLY A 2 13.28 -7.30 4.05
C GLY A 2 13.87 -6.76 2.73
N ASP A 3 14.75 -7.54 2.11
CA ASP A 3 15.36 -7.20 0.83
C ASP A 3 14.40 -7.54 -0.33
N LEU A 4 13.44 -6.63 -0.57
CA LEU A 4 12.53 -6.71 -1.71
C LEU A 4 12.96 -5.71 -2.79
N PRO A 5 13.53 -6.17 -3.92
CA PRO A 5 13.95 -5.27 -4.98
C PRO A 5 12.75 -4.53 -5.58
N LEU A 6 12.89 -3.21 -5.75
CA LEU A 6 11.87 -2.40 -6.41
C LEU A 6 12.15 -2.37 -7.91
N ARG A 7 11.11 -2.55 -8.72
CA ARG A 7 11.19 -2.40 -10.18
C ARG A 7 10.33 -1.22 -10.61
N PHE A 8 10.87 -0.41 -11.49
CA PHE A 8 10.17 0.73 -12.09
C PHE A 8 10.04 0.53 -13.60
N ASP A 9 9.15 1.30 -14.22
CA ASP A 9 9.08 1.40 -15.67
C ASP A 9 10.39 1.91 -16.28
N ARG A 10 10.50 1.87 -17.61
CA ARG A 10 11.71 2.29 -18.32
C ARG A 10 12.11 3.74 -18.05
N LEU A 11 11.16 4.59 -17.67
CA LEU A 11 11.41 6.00 -17.36
C LEU A 11 11.73 6.23 -15.88
N GLY A 12 11.64 5.19 -15.04
CA GLY A 12 11.84 5.28 -13.59
C GLY A 12 10.71 6.02 -12.85
N THR A 13 9.59 6.28 -13.52
CA THR A 13 8.52 7.16 -13.00
C THR A 13 7.40 6.41 -12.30
N ARG A 14 7.24 5.13 -12.60
CA ARG A 14 6.16 4.31 -12.07
C ARG A 14 6.70 3.00 -11.50
N LEU A 15 6.30 2.69 -10.27
CA LEU A 15 6.55 1.39 -9.64
C LEU A 15 5.83 0.28 -10.42
N CYS A 16 6.56 -0.73 -10.88
CA CYS A 16 6.03 -1.87 -11.61
C CYS A 16 6.20 -3.20 -10.86
N GLY A 17 6.98 -3.23 -9.78
CA GLY A 17 7.13 -4.44 -8.97
C GLY A 17 7.79 -4.19 -7.63
N ILE A 18 7.46 -5.04 -6.67
CA ILE A 18 8.03 -5.08 -5.32
C ILE A 18 8.42 -6.53 -5.05
N GLY A 19 9.71 -6.84 -5.11
CA GLY A 19 10.19 -8.21 -5.04
C GLY A 19 9.56 -9.12 -6.11
N PRO A 20 8.95 -10.26 -5.73
CA PRO A 20 8.28 -11.15 -6.68
C PRO A 20 6.89 -10.66 -7.11
N PHE A 21 6.38 -9.56 -6.56
CA PHE A 21 5.02 -9.08 -6.80
C PHE A 21 5.00 -8.00 -7.89
N ASP A 22 4.38 -8.30 -9.03
CA ASP A 22 4.13 -7.31 -10.08
C ASP A 22 3.03 -6.32 -9.69
N VAL A 23 3.23 -5.04 -9.96
CA VAL A 23 2.19 -4.02 -9.79
C VAL A 23 1.56 -3.74 -11.16
N ARG A 24 0.27 -4.05 -11.30
CA ARG A 24 -0.49 -3.76 -12.53
C ARG A 24 -1.40 -2.58 -12.32
N TYR A 25 -1.65 -1.82 -13.39
CA TYR A 25 -2.40 -0.58 -13.38
C TYR A 25 -3.59 -0.67 -14.32
N ALA A 26 -4.64 0.12 -14.03
CA ALA A 26 -5.76 0.27 -14.95
C ALA A 26 -5.29 0.87 -16.28
N GLU A 27 -5.91 0.47 -17.39
CA GLU A 27 -5.65 1.07 -18.70
C GLU A 27 -5.99 2.57 -18.67
N GLY A 28 -5.06 3.40 -19.16
CA GLY A 28 -5.18 4.87 -19.10
C GLY A 28 -5.15 5.46 -17.69
N GLY A 29 -4.96 4.65 -16.65
CA GLY A 29 -5.10 5.05 -15.25
C GLY A 29 -3.78 5.21 -14.50
N GLY A 30 -3.85 6.00 -13.44
CA GLY A 30 -2.77 6.15 -12.45
C GLY A 30 -2.80 5.11 -11.34
N ARG A 31 -3.90 4.36 -11.15
CA ARG A 31 -4.14 3.49 -9.97
C ARG A 31 -3.73 2.03 -10.21
N PRO A 32 -3.16 1.34 -9.20
CA PRO A 32 -2.91 -0.09 -9.28
C PRO A 32 -4.25 -0.85 -9.23
N VAL A 33 -4.34 -1.93 -9.99
CA VAL A 33 -5.47 -2.86 -9.98
C VAL A 33 -5.07 -4.25 -9.48
N ALA A 34 -3.76 -4.53 -9.40
CA ALA A 34 -3.24 -5.77 -8.83
C ALA A 34 -1.84 -5.60 -8.24
N LEU A 35 -1.54 -6.41 -7.22
CA LEU A 35 -0.23 -6.68 -6.64
C LEU A 35 0.03 -8.20 -6.67
N GLY A 36 0.84 -8.66 -7.61
CA GLY A 36 0.98 -10.08 -7.92
C GLY A 36 -0.37 -10.69 -8.30
N ALA A 37 -0.80 -11.71 -7.57
CA ALA A 37 -2.10 -12.35 -7.73
C ALA A 37 -3.25 -11.64 -6.99
N TRP A 38 -2.94 -10.64 -6.16
CA TRP A 38 -3.94 -9.97 -5.34
C TRP A 38 -4.57 -8.80 -6.07
N PRO A 39 -5.91 -8.79 -6.26
CA PRO A 39 -6.60 -7.64 -6.81
C PRO A 39 -6.55 -6.48 -5.82
N VAL A 40 -6.38 -5.26 -6.34
CA VAL A 40 -6.54 -4.03 -5.57
C VAL A 40 -7.95 -3.50 -5.84
N ARG A 41 -8.76 -3.37 -4.79
CA ARG A 41 -10.15 -2.91 -4.89
C ARG A 41 -10.33 -1.56 -4.23
N TYR A 42 -11.25 -0.79 -4.79
CA TYR A 42 -11.60 0.55 -4.33
C TYR A 42 -13.10 0.65 -4.10
N ASP A 43 -13.49 1.49 -3.15
CA ASP A 43 -14.84 2.00 -2.97
C ASP A 43 -14.82 3.49 -3.37
N GLY A 44 -15.32 3.78 -4.58
CA GLY A 44 -15.05 5.04 -5.26
C GLY A 44 -13.55 5.28 -5.45
N ASP A 45 -13.03 6.33 -4.81
CA ASP A 45 -11.61 6.69 -4.84
C ASP A 45 -10.79 6.10 -3.69
N ARG A 46 -11.45 5.53 -2.68
CA ARG A 46 -10.80 5.03 -1.47
C ARG A 46 -10.39 3.58 -1.64
N LEU A 47 -9.17 3.23 -1.21
CA LEU A 47 -8.75 1.83 -1.16
C LEU A 47 -9.68 1.05 -0.24
N ALA A 48 -10.19 -0.08 -0.73
CA ALA A 48 -11.03 -0.98 0.05
C ALA A 48 -10.23 -2.23 0.48
N SER A 49 -9.42 -2.80 -0.41
CA SER A 49 -8.59 -3.97 -0.09
C SER A 49 -7.47 -4.21 -1.09
N ILE A 50 -6.46 -4.98 -0.66
CA ILE A 50 -5.47 -5.63 -1.52
C ILE A 50 -5.55 -7.13 -1.23
N GLY A 51 -6.11 -7.92 -2.15
CA GLY A 51 -6.34 -9.34 -1.94
C GLY A 51 -7.16 -9.61 -0.67
N PRO A 52 -6.65 -10.40 0.31
CA PRO A 52 -7.35 -10.67 1.57
C PRO A 52 -7.23 -9.53 2.60
N PHE A 53 -6.44 -8.49 2.32
CA PHE A 53 -6.14 -7.43 3.29
C PHE A 53 -7.11 -6.27 3.12
N GLY A 54 -8.09 -6.17 4.02
CA GLY A 54 -9.06 -5.07 4.05
C GLY A 54 -8.46 -3.79 4.61
N ALA A 55 -8.86 -2.64 4.07
CA ALA A 55 -8.41 -1.32 4.49
C ALA A 55 -9.39 -0.68 5.48
N ARG A 56 -8.88 -0.06 6.55
CA ARG A 56 -9.66 0.77 7.48
C ARG A 56 -9.09 2.17 7.56
N PHE A 57 -9.97 3.15 7.49
CA PHE A 57 -9.62 4.56 7.56
C PHE A 57 -10.27 5.23 8.76
N GLU A 58 -9.62 6.28 9.25
CA GLU A 58 -10.09 7.16 10.33
C GLU A 58 -9.74 8.60 9.93
N ASP A 59 -10.74 9.48 9.91
CA ASP A 59 -10.59 10.89 9.51
C ASP A 59 -9.86 11.09 8.16
N GLY A 60 -10.23 10.29 7.16
CA GLY A 60 -9.59 10.37 5.84
C GLY A 60 -8.31 9.53 5.71
N VAL A 61 -7.60 9.27 6.82
CA VAL A 61 -6.28 8.64 6.86
C VAL A 61 -6.38 7.12 6.97
N LEU A 62 -5.60 6.39 6.17
CA LEU A 62 -5.52 4.94 6.28
C LEU A 62 -4.87 4.55 7.61
N ARG A 63 -5.58 3.83 8.47
CA ARG A 63 -5.05 3.35 9.75
C ARG A 63 -4.69 1.89 9.74
N GLU A 64 -5.35 1.08 8.90
CA GLU A 64 -5.16 -0.37 8.90
C GLU A 64 -5.24 -0.96 7.49
N ILE A 65 -4.40 -1.95 7.21
CA ILE A 65 -4.49 -2.79 6.00
C ILE A 65 -4.19 -4.25 6.37
N GLY A 66 -5.23 -5.09 6.41
CA GLY A 66 -5.14 -6.44 6.96
C GLY A 66 -4.62 -6.42 8.41
N PRO A 67 -3.55 -7.18 8.75
CA PRO A 67 -2.99 -7.19 10.10
C PRO A 67 -2.04 -6.01 10.38
N LEU A 68 -1.88 -5.06 9.46
CA LEU A 68 -0.96 -3.94 9.62
C LEU A 68 -1.69 -2.73 10.19
N LEU A 69 -1.30 -2.30 11.38
CA LEU A 69 -1.72 -1.04 11.99
C LEU A 69 -0.69 0.05 11.69
N LEU A 70 -1.13 1.13 11.06
CA LEU A 70 -0.31 2.29 10.71
C LEU A 70 -0.54 3.41 11.75
N ARG A 71 0.55 3.81 12.40
CA ARG A 71 0.57 4.95 13.32
C ARG A 71 1.29 6.10 12.65
N TYR A 72 0.69 7.26 12.80
CA TYR A 72 1.16 8.50 12.22
C TYR A 72 1.50 9.47 13.34
N ASP A 73 2.41 10.39 13.06
CA ASP A 73 2.56 11.58 13.88
C ASP A 73 1.39 12.57 13.64
N GLY A 74 1.44 13.71 14.32
CA GLY A 74 0.44 14.78 14.14
C GLY A 74 0.48 15.45 12.77
N GLU A 75 1.49 15.19 11.94
CA GLU A 75 1.66 15.71 10.58
C GLU A 75 1.35 14.65 9.51
N HIS A 76 0.74 13.53 9.93
CA HIS A 76 0.32 12.44 9.05
C HIS A 76 1.50 11.78 8.31
N HIS A 77 2.69 11.76 8.92
CA HIS A 77 3.78 10.90 8.49
C HIS A 77 3.66 9.54 9.18
N PRO A 78 3.73 8.41 8.44
CA PRO A 78 3.70 7.09 9.06
C PRO A 78 5.01 6.89 9.85
N VAL A 79 4.90 6.92 11.18
CA VAL A 79 6.05 6.78 12.09
C VAL A 79 6.25 5.37 12.57
N ARG A 80 5.19 4.54 12.56
CA ARG A 80 5.27 3.16 13.06
C ARG A 80 4.24 2.25 12.40
N VAL A 81 4.68 1.05 12.07
CA VAL A 81 3.83 -0.04 11.60
C VAL A 81 3.89 -1.17 12.63
N VAL A 82 2.72 -1.66 13.04
CA VAL A 82 2.59 -2.81 13.95
C VAL A 82 1.86 -3.92 13.20
N CYS A 83 2.44 -5.12 13.16
CA CYS A 83 1.76 -6.30 12.64
C CYS A 83 1.09 -7.06 13.78
N THR A 84 -0.20 -7.37 13.64
CA THR A 84 -1.04 -7.99 14.67
C THR A 84 -1.38 -9.45 14.37
N ASP A 85 -0.75 -10.07 13.38
CA ASP A 85 -0.99 -11.47 13.00
C ASP A 85 -0.34 -12.50 13.95
N GLY A 86 0.33 -12.02 15.01
CA GLY A 86 1.01 -12.84 16.01
C GLY A 86 2.32 -13.47 15.53
N ARG A 87 2.78 -13.17 14.31
CA ARG A 87 4.01 -13.70 13.75
C ARG A 87 5.19 -12.77 14.00
N PRO A 88 6.41 -13.31 14.14
CA PRO A 88 7.59 -12.47 14.23
C PRO A 88 7.88 -11.81 12.88
N GLY A 89 7.89 -10.48 12.87
CA GLY A 89 8.19 -9.69 11.68
C GLY A 89 7.01 -9.55 10.71
N ILE A 90 7.27 -8.92 9.57
CA ILE A 90 6.31 -8.73 8.49
C ILE A 90 6.77 -9.60 7.33
N ASP A 91 5.93 -10.52 6.86
CA ASP A 91 6.28 -11.38 5.74
C ASP A 91 6.44 -10.57 4.44
N PRO A 92 7.10 -11.11 3.41
CA PRO A 92 7.34 -10.40 2.15
C PRO A 92 6.07 -9.90 1.46
N GLY A 93 4.96 -10.63 1.55
CA GLY A 93 3.67 -10.26 0.98
C GLY A 93 3.06 -9.06 1.70
N LEU A 94 3.00 -9.10 3.03
CA LEU A 94 2.58 -7.94 3.83
C LEU A 94 3.53 -6.74 3.67
N THR A 95 4.83 -6.99 3.48
CA THR A 95 5.81 -5.93 3.18
C THR A 95 5.50 -5.26 1.83
N ALA A 96 5.17 -6.04 0.80
CA ALA A 96 4.78 -5.50 -0.49
C ALA A 96 3.46 -4.72 -0.44
N VAL A 97 2.48 -5.21 0.31
CA VAL A 97 1.20 -4.52 0.58
C VAL A 97 1.46 -3.18 1.28
N LEU A 98 2.23 -3.19 2.35
CA LEU A 98 2.63 -1.99 3.08
C LEU A 98 3.31 -0.99 2.16
N PHE A 99 4.30 -1.44 1.39
CA PHE A 99 5.06 -0.58 0.50
C PHE A 99 4.17 0.06 -0.57
N LEU A 100 3.29 -0.72 -1.23
CA LEU A 100 2.38 -0.21 -2.25
C LEU A 100 1.47 0.90 -1.69
N VAL A 101 1.02 0.73 -0.45
CA VAL A 101 0.18 1.69 0.27
C VAL A 101 0.97 2.95 0.64
N ILE A 102 2.14 2.85 1.29
CA ILE A 102 2.86 4.05 1.75
C ILE A 102 3.57 4.80 0.62
N HIS A 103 3.95 4.10 -0.46
CA HIS A 103 4.58 4.71 -1.63
C HIS A 103 3.62 5.64 -2.38
N ARG A 104 2.31 5.40 -2.25
CA ARG A 104 1.26 6.21 -2.86
C ARG A 104 1.05 7.48 -2.06
N ARG A 105 1.27 8.63 -2.72
CA ARG A 105 0.89 9.95 -2.20
C ARG A 105 -0.62 10.12 -2.00
N GLU A 106 -1.44 9.31 -2.67
CA GLU A 106 -2.91 9.45 -2.75
C GLU A 106 -3.69 9.03 -1.48
N TYR A 107 -3.05 8.38 -0.50
CA TYR A 107 -3.70 8.02 0.78
C TYR A 107 -3.49 9.06 1.89
N ARG A 108 -2.78 10.15 1.58
CA ARG A 108 -2.90 11.42 2.29
C ARG A 108 -4.07 12.17 1.65
N THR A 109 -5.27 12.02 2.20
CA THR A 109 -6.45 12.77 1.73
C THR A 109 -6.43 14.23 2.20
N ASP A 110 -5.25 14.86 2.17
CA ASP A 110 -4.97 16.19 2.71
C ASP A 110 -3.66 16.73 2.14
N LEU A 111 -3.53 16.74 0.80
CA LEU A 111 -2.55 17.58 0.09
C LEU A 111 -3.09 18.03 -1.28
N TRP A 112 -4.29 18.60 -1.28
CA TRP A 112 -4.72 19.56 -2.30
C TRP A 112 -5.43 20.71 -1.57
N GLU A 113 -4.75 21.86 -1.58
CA GLU A 113 -5.17 23.21 -1.14
C GLU A 113 -5.58 23.43 0.32
#